data_AF-A0A319D063-F1
#
_entry.id   AF-A0A319D063-F1
#
_cell.length_a   1.000
_cell.length_b   1.000
_cell.length_c   1.000
_cell.angle_alpha   90.00
_cell.angle_beta   90.00
_cell.angle_gamma   90.00
#
_symmetry.space_group_name_H-M   'P 1'
#
loop_
_entity.id
_entity.type
_entity.pdbx_description
1 polymer ?
#
loop_
_entity_poly.entity_id
_entity_poly.type
_entity_poly.pdbx_seq_one_letter_code
_entity_poly.pdbx_strand_id
1 'polypeptide(L)'
;MTGPNGHDSAIDKRDFDSRRPLLNDVDPIAEEQDPGRPQSRPRSRLSATNNDDGLLNDVVDEILERDRRKMAKEVVRVGSFAWGVISCLGAGSITAFSLYGPLLLTRLHYSQLRVNSVAIAAEVAMYLPVPLFGYLCDRYSPSPLALFSGFVFGAGYLLAALVYKSGPPPDVGGDGWPFWVMIVAFIAIGVATSCMYLAAVATCAKNFGRGKHKGIMLAVPIAAFGLSGMWQSQVGTYLLYERLDDGTRGDVDVYKYFIFLAILLFCIGIVGTFALRIVDEDEEKYIDEAVDELERSGILEESEFFQSRSEVRAAYGTFSQEDAGSDGELTITQSEEEREAERLEKEREEEERRKKNWLLNYETRVFLQDKSMWWLALGFFLVTGPGEAYINNLGTIVQTLTPISSPPNTPPPAGLPSTHVTTVALTSTIARLLTGSLSDLFAPPATHLFPSNLEAAIRPTSPTGETRTTFTRLAFLLPSAFLLSIGYLLLASPFPLSHPSLTHISTALIGLGYGSAFSLVPIIISVVWGVENFATNWGIVAMVPAAGAAVWGIVYSTAYQDATDHGNGSPDGQCHGWKCFGFWAVGCTLSVWVAIVAWTVAWRVWKRRGVVV
;
A
#
# COMPACT_ATOMS: atom_id res chain seq x y z
N MET A 1 -43.00 22.10 -66.36
CA MET A 1 -43.78 23.31 -66.02
C MET A 1 -43.72 23.49 -64.51
N THR A 2 -43.27 24.68 -64.08
CA THR A 2 -43.46 25.33 -62.77
C THR A 2 -42.99 24.60 -61.49
N GLY A 3 -41.93 25.14 -60.84
CA GLY A 3 -41.73 25.07 -59.37
C GLY A 3 -42.68 26.05 -58.63
N PRO A 4 -42.38 26.57 -57.42
CA PRO A 4 -41.18 26.38 -56.57
C PRO A 4 -41.44 26.37 -55.01
N ASN A 5 -40.33 26.38 -54.25
CA ASN A 5 -40.07 27.07 -52.96
C ASN A 5 -39.90 26.25 -51.66
N GLY A 6 -38.73 26.45 -51.02
CA GLY A 6 -38.58 26.44 -49.55
C GLY A 6 -37.27 25.86 -49.03
N HIS A 7 -36.26 26.71 -48.78
CA HIS A 7 -34.98 26.42 -48.10
C HIS A 7 -35.13 26.00 -46.62
N ASP A 8 -34.24 25.13 -46.12
CA ASP A 8 -33.18 25.50 -45.15
C ASP A 8 -32.30 24.29 -44.77
N SER A 9 -30.98 24.41 -45.01
CA SER A 9 -29.97 23.40 -44.69
C SER A 9 -29.37 23.66 -43.31
N ALA A 10 -29.57 22.70 -42.40
CA ALA A 10 -28.97 22.66 -41.08
C ALA A 10 -27.43 22.48 -41.15
N ILE A 11 -26.71 23.28 -40.37
CA ILE A 11 -25.26 23.19 -40.18
C ILE A 11 -24.98 22.22 -39.02
N ASP A 12 -24.28 21.13 -39.33
CA ASP A 12 -23.80 20.11 -38.39
C ASP A 12 -22.53 20.59 -37.66
N LYS A 13 -22.51 20.49 -36.33
CA LYS A 13 -21.41 20.90 -35.44
C LYS A 13 -20.57 19.69 -35.00
N ARG A 14 -19.99 18.98 -35.94
CA ARG A 14 -18.91 18.02 -35.67
C ARG A 14 -17.86 18.16 -36.76
N ASP A 15 -16.81 18.91 -36.43
CA ASP A 15 -15.43 18.70 -36.88
C ASP A 15 -14.60 19.91 -36.42
N PHE A 16 -14.19 19.92 -35.15
CA PHE A 16 -13.14 20.81 -34.68
C PHE A 16 -11.88 19.95 -34.50
N ASP A 17 -11.11 19.85 -35.58
CA ASP A 17 -9.88 19.08 -35.65
C ASP A 17 -8.73 19.90 -35.04
N SER A 18 -8.09 19.36 -34.02
CA SER A 18 -7.20 20.04 -33.06
C SER A 18 -5.74 20.13 -33.50
N ARG A 19 -5.46 20.09 -34.80
CA ARG A 19 -4.07 20.10 -35.31
C ARG A 19 -3.94 20.84 -36.64
N ARG A 20 -3.62 22.14 -36.58
CA ARG A 20 -2.91 22.79 -37.70
C ARG A 20 -1.90 23.82 -37.22
N PRO A 21 -0.63 23.75 -37.68
CA PRO A 21 0.38 24.75 -37.40
C PRO A 21 0.21 25.96 -38.32
N LEU A 22 0.37 27.16 -37.74
CA LEU A 22 0.41 28.45 -38.41
C LEU A 22 1.67 28.55 -39.29
N LEU A 23 1.54 29.04 -40.52
CA LEU A 23 2.56 29.84 -41.20
C LEU A 23 1.98 30.52 -42.46
N ASN A 24 2.22 31.83 -42.53
CA ASN A 24 2.55 32.69 -43.68
C ASN A 24 1.70 32.64 -44.96
N ASP A 25 1.32 33.83 -45.48
CA ASP A 25 2.12 34.49 -46.54
C ASP A 25 1.49 35.80 -47.10
N VAL A 26 2.38 36.78 -47.36
CA VAL A 26 2.53 37.57 -48.61
C VAL A 26 1.74 38.88 -48.84
N ASP A 27 2.53 39.97 -48.94
CA ASP A 27 2.27 41.26 -49.63
C ASP A 27 2.14 41.10 -51.17
N PRO A 28 1.50 42.05 -51.88
CA PRO A 28 2.31 42.82 -52.86
C PRO A 28 1.91 44.30 -53.16
N ILE A 29 2.96 45.10 -53.48
CA ILE A 29 3.08 46.16 -54.54
C ILE A 29 2.29 47.49 -54.32
N ALA A 30 2.86 48.66 -54.00
CA ALA A 30 3.84 49.58 -54.65
C ALA A 30 3.23 50.64 -55.61
N GLU A 31 3.38 51.94 -55.30
CA GLU A 31 3.80 53.03 -56.23
C GLU A 31 4.02 54.39 -55.51
N GLU A 32 4.94 55.18 -56.07
CA GLU A 32 5.66 56.35 -55.52
C GLU A 32 4.91 57.70 -55.63
N GLN A 33 5.19 58.66 -54.71
CA GLN A 33 5.65 60.05 -55.00
C GLN A 33 5.67 60.96 -53.73
N ASP A 34 6.80 61.64 -53.52
CA ASP A 34 7.03 62.83 -52.64
C ASP A 34 6.96 64.11 -53.55
N PRO A 35 6.94 65.40 -53.13
CA PRO A 35 7.12 65.99 -51.78
C PRO A 35 6.22 67.21 -51.39
N GLY A 36 6.17 67.57 -50.10
CA GLY A 36 5.63 68.89 -49.67
C GLY A 36 5.43 69.11 -48.16
N ARG A 37 6.24 69.97 -47.55
CA ARG A 37 6.05 70.62 -46.22
C ARG A 37 5.24 71.95 -46.39
N PRO A 38 4.78 72.67 -45.32
CA PRO A 38 4.45 72.32 -43.92
C PRO A 38 3.15 73.01 -43.37
N GLN A 39 2.82 72.79 -42.08
CA GLN A 39 1.86 73.56 -41.21
C GLN A 39 0.35 73.35 -41.51
N SER A 40 -0.61 73.28 -40.58
CA SER A 40 -0.72 73.48 -39.12
C SER A 40 -2.01 72.78 -38.59
N ARG A 41 -2.00 72.41 -37.30
CA ARG A 41 -3.01 71.85 -36.33
C ARG A 41 -4.54 72.08 -36.58
N PRO A 42 -5.49 71.42 -35.83
CA PRO A 42 -5.35 70.59 -34.61
C PRO A 42 -6.19 69.28 -34.52
N ARG A 43 -5.73 68.42 -33.60
CA ARG A 43 -6.45 67.40 -32.79
C ARG A 43 -7.99 67.31 -32.92
N SER A 44 -8.45 66.13 -33.30
CA SER A 44 -9.57 65.44 -32.64
C SER A 44 -9.08 64.04 -32.23
N ARG A 45 -8.75 63.87 -30.95
CA ARG A 45 -8.59 62.52 -30.35
C ARG A 45 -9.99 62.05 -29.99
N LEU A 46 -10.62 61.28 -30.86
CA LEU A 46 -11.62 60.32 -30.45
C LEU A 46 -10.87 59.15 -29.83
N SER A 47 -10.88 59.11 -28.51
CA SER A 47 -10.53 57.93 -27.71
C SER A 47 -11.59 56.87 -27.96
N ALA A 48 -11.39 56.04 -28.98
CA ALA A 48 -12.02 54.73 -29.03
C ALA A 48 -11.37 53.88 -27.93
N THR A 49 -12.18 53.43 -27.00
CA THR A 49 -11.83 52.62 -25.84
C THR A 49 -11.29 51.25 -26.26
N ASN A 50 -9.99 51.02 -26.04
CA ASN A 50 -9.36 49.69 -26.04
C ASN A 50 -9.71 48.91 -24.75
N ASN A 51 -11.00 48.70 -24.46
CA ASN A 51 -11.41 47.91 -23.29
C ASN A 51 -11.45 46.40 -23.56
N ASP A 52 -11.52 45.97 -24.81
CA ASP A 52 -11.59 44.54 -25.16
C ASP A 52 -10.23 43.83 -25.06
N ASP A 53 -9.12 44.56 -25.31
CA ASP A 53 -7.76 44.03 -25.17
C ASP A 53 -7.40 43.78 -23.68
N GLY A 54 -7.94 44.56 -22.76
CA GLY A 54 -7.69 44.38 -21.32
C GLY A 54 -8.37 43.12 -20.77
N LEU A 55 -9.64 42.91 -21.12
CA LEU A 55 -10.43 41.76 -20.66
C LEU A 55 -9.86 40.43 -21.19
N LEU A 56 -9.43 40.39 -22.45
CA LEU A 56 -8.82 39.19 -23.03
C LEU A 56 -7.45 38.89 -22.42
N ASN A 57 -6.64 39.90 -22.14
CA ASN A 57 -5.37 39.71 -21.45
C ASN A 57 -5.58 39.24 -20.00
N ASP A 58 -6.55 39.80 -19.28
CA ASP A 58 -6.89 39.36 -17.93
C ASP A 58 -7.37 37.90 -17.91
N VAL A 59 -8.21 37.50 -18.87
CA VAL A 59 -8.67 36.10 -19.01
C VAL A 59 -7.52 35.17 -19.40
N VAL A 60 -6.62 35.60 -20.29
CA VAL A 60 -5.43 34.82 -20.67
C VAL A 60 -4.47 34.67 -19.50
N ASP A 61 -4.22 35.73 -18.73
CA ASP A 61 -3.39 35.68 -17.52
C ASP A 61 -4.02 34.81 -16.44
N GLU A 62 -5.35 34.86 -16.26
CA GLU A 62 -6.09 33.99 -15.36
C GLU A 62 -6.01 32.51 -15.79
N ILE A 63 -6.10 32.23 -17.10
CA ILE A 63 -5.91 30.88 -17.67
C ILE A 63 -4.47 30.40 -17.46
N LEU A 64 -3.47 31.24 -17.76
CA LEU A 64 -2.05 30.92 -17.59
C LEU A 64 -1.71 30.67 -16.12
N GLU A 65 -2.26 31.47 -15.21
CA GLU A 65 -2.04 31.30 -13.79
C GLU A 65 -2.75 30.06 -13.24
N ARG A 66 -3.96 29.77 -13.73
CA ARG A 66 -4.67 28.52 -13.45
C ARG A 66 -3.89 27.30 -13.95
N ASP A 67 -3.33 27.38 -15.14
CA ASP A 67 -2.53 26.29 -15.72
C ASP A 67 -1.18 26.12 -15.01
N ARG A 68 -0.51 27.21 -14.60
CA ARG A 68 0.68 27.15 -13.75
C ARG A 68 0.37 26.50 -12.40
N ARG A 69 -0.75 26.86 -11.76
CA ARG A 69 -1.19 26.26 -10.50
C ARG A 69 -1.49 24.77 -10.67
N LYS A 70 -2.20 24.38 -11.74
CA LYS A 70 -2.44 22.97 -12.07
C LYS A 70 -1.13 22.21 -12.31
N MET A 71 -0.20 22.76 -13.10
CA MET A 71 1.09 22.13 -13.37
C MET A 71 1.93 21.97 -12.09
N ALA A 72 1.96 22.99 -11.23
CA ALA A 72 2.67 22.91 -9.95
C ALA A 72 2.08 21.82 -9.04
N LYS A 73 0.74 21.74 -8.96
CA LYS A 73 0.05 20.67 -8.23
C LYS A 73 0.39 19.28 -8.79
N GLU A 74 0.40 19.13 -10.11
CA GLU A 74 0.71 17.86 -10.77
C GLU A 74 2.16 17.43 -10.54
N VAL A 75 3.11 18.37 -10.56
CA VAL A 75 4.52 18.12 -10.22
C VAL A 75 4.66 17.65 -8.77
N VAL A 76 3.96 18.28 -7.82
CA VAL A 76 3.94 17.85 -6.41
C VAL A 76 3.32 16.45 -6.28
N ARG A 77 2.22 16.19 -7.00
CA ARG A 77 1.51 14.91 -7.01
C ARG A 77 2.41 13.77 -7.51
N VAL A 78 3.09 13.96 -8.65
CA VAL A 78 4.02 12.99 -9.23
C VAL A 78 5.30 12.85 -8.39
N GLY A 79 5.83 13.95 -7.86
CA GLY A 79 6.98 13.93 -6.95
C GLY A 79 6.68 13.14 -5.68
N SER A 80 5.49 13.33 -5.10
CA SER A 80 5.03 12.60 -3.92
C SER A 80 4.85 11.11 -4.22
N PHE A 81 4.38 10.76 -5.41
CA PHE A 81 4.30 9.36 -5.85
C PHE A 81 5.67 8.70 -5.96
N ALA A 82 6.61 9.33 -6.68
CA ALA A 82 7.96 8.81 -6.85
C ALA A 82 8.64 8.60 -5.49
N TRP A 83 8.46 9.56 -4.57
CA TRP A 83 8.98 9.43 -3.22
C TRP A 83 8.27 8.36 -2.38
N GLY A 84 6.96 8.18 -2.56
CA GLY A 84 6.21 7.07 -1.95
C GLY A 84 6.77 5.70 -2.36
N VAL A 85 7.12 5.54 -3.63
CA VAL A 85 7.77 4.33 -4.14
C VAL A 85 9.16 4.13 -3.51
N ILE A 86 9.98 5.19 -3.44
CA ILE A 86 11.30 5.14 -2.77
C ILE A 86 11.15 4.77 -1.29
N SER A 87 10.17 5.35 -0.61
CA SER A 87 9.89 5.07 0.81
C SER A 87 9.50 3.61 1.01
N CYS A 88 8.69 3.03 0.12
CA CYS A 88 8.35 1.61 0.16
C CYS A 88 9.55 0.70 -0.17
N LEU A 89 10.41 1.08 -1.13
CA LEU A 89 11.66 0.38 -1.44
C LEU A 89 12.65 0.37 -0.25
N GLY A 90 12.57 1.37 0.62
CA GLY A 90 13.32 1.41 1.89
C GLY A 90 12.65 0.58 2.99
N ALA A 91 11.37 0.82 3.25
CA ALA A 91 10.65 0.35 4.45
C ALA A 91 10.69 -1.17 4.68
N GLY A 92 10.74 -1.99 3.63
CA GLY A 92 10.72 -3.45 3.75
C GLY A 92 12.07 -4.09 4.10
N SER A 93 12.97 -3.37 4.77
CA SER A 93 14.27 -3.88 5.25
C SER A 93 14.17 -5.11 6.16
N ILE A 94 13.04 -5.28 6.84
CA ILE A 94 12.73 -6.47 7.65
C ILE A 94 12.75 -7.76 6.83
N THR A 95 12.41 -7.71 5.53
CA THR A 95 12.42 -8.88 4.64
C THR A 95 13.84 -9.39 4.34
N ALA A 96 14.87 -8.59 4.64
CA ALA A 96 16.27 -9.02 4.58
C ALA A 96 16.73 -9.77 5.85
N PHE A 97 15.85 -10.05 6.82
CA PHE A 97 16.18 -10.77 8.05
C PHE A 97 16.94 -12.08 7.80
N SER A 98 16.55 -12.84 6.78
CA SER A 98 17.22 -14.10 6.43
C SER A 98 18.68 -13.97 5.98
N LEU A 99 19.15 -12.77 5.68
CA LEU A 99 20.58 -12.55 5.39
C LEU A 99 21.43 -12.61 6.65
N TYR A 100 20.97 -12.04 7.76
CA TYR A 100 21.74 -11.89 9.00
C TYR A 100 21.20 -12.71 10.18
N GLY A 101 19.97 -13.22 10.10
CA GLY A 101 19.36 -14.08 11.13
C GLY A 101 20.24 -15.28 11.52
N PRO A 102 20.82 -16.03 10.56
CA PRO A 102 21.74 -17.12 10.88
C PRO A 102 23.03 -16.66 11.57
N LEU A 103 23.47 -15.42 11.33
CA LEU A 103 24.65 -14.85 11.98
C LEU A 103 24.37 -14.49 13.44
N LEU A 104 23.12 -14.23 13.82
CA LEU A 104 22.74 -14.11 15.24
C LEU A 104 22.92 -15.45 15.97
N LEU A 105 22.61 -16.57 15.29
CA LEU A 105 22.81 -17.90 15.84
C LEU A 105 24.30 -18.21 16.03
N THR A 106 25.13 -18.01 15.01
CA THR A 106 26.54 -18.40 15.06
C THR A 106 27.44 -17.41 15.80
N ARG A 107 27.20 -16.09 15.68
CA ARG A 107 28.08 -15.03 16.24
C ARG A 107 27.65 -14.55 17.62
N LEU A 108 26.34 -14.52 17.91
CA LEU A 108 25.82 -14.15 19.23
C LEU A 108 25.43 -15.37 20.08
N HIS A 109 25.61 -16.59 19.55
CA HIS A 109 25.22 -17.84 20.20
C HIS A 109 23.74 -17.87 20.61
N TYR A 110 22.87 -17.26 19.79
CA TYR A 110 21.43 -17.33 20.01
C TYR A 110 20.91 -18.72 19.65
N SER A 111 20.02 -19.27 20.48
CA SER A 111 19.23 -20.44 20.05
C SER A 111 18.30 -20.07 18.90
N GLN A 112 17.85 -21.06 18.12
CA GLN A 112 16.89 -20.82 17.04
C GLN A 112 15.61 -20.14 17.54
N LEU A 113 15.19 -20.46 18.78
CA LEU A 113 14.04 -19.82 19.42
C LEU A 113 14.28 -18.33 19.66
N ARG A 114 15.49 -17.92 20.07
CA ARG A 114 15.86 -16.51 20.26
C ARG A 114 15.88 -15.76 18.94
N VAL A 115 16.45 -16.35 17.89
CA VAL A 115 16.46 -15.76 16.54
C VAL A 115 15.03 -15.54 16.05
N ASN A 116 14.15 -16.55 16.18
CA ASN A 116 12.75 -16.39 15.79
C ASN A 116 11.98 -15.43 16.69
N SER A 117 12.29 -15.35 17.98
CA SER A 117 11.65 -14.36 18.87
C SER A 117 11.94 -12.92 18.43
N VAL A 118 13.15 -12.65 17.92
CA VAL A 118 13.50 -11.34 17.34
C VAL A 118 12.68 -11.04 16.09
N ALA A 119 12.57 -11.99 15.17
CA ALA A 119 11.75 -11.83 13.95
C ALA A 119 10.25 -11.63 14.28
N ILE A 120 9.70 -12.48 15.16
CA ILE A 120 8.29 -12.43 15.58
C ILE A 120 7.98 -11.09 16.27
N ALA A 121 8.87 -10.61 17.15
CA ALA A 121 8.67 -9.33 17.81
C ALA A 121 8.59 -8.16 16.81
N ALA A 122 9.44 -8.20 15.77
CA ALA A 122 9.42 -7.20 14.70
C ALA A 122 8.14 -7.27 13.86
N GLU A 123 7.68 -8.47 13.50
CA GLU A 123 6.45 -8.66 12.73
C GLU A 123 5.20 -8.26 13.51
N VAL A 124 5.09 -8.66 14.77
CA VAL A 124 3.98 -8.23 15.63
C VAL A 124 3.98 -6.71 15.75
N ALA A 125 5.14 -6.10 15.97
CA ALA A 125 5.27 -4.64 16.04
C ALA A 125 5.01 -3.93 14.69
N MET A 126 5.17 -4.63 13.57
CA MET A 126 4.88 -4.12 12.23
C MET A 126 3.40 -4.20 11.87
N TYR A 127 2.71 -5.28 12.23
CA TYR A 127 1.31 -5.50 11.82
C TYR A 127 0.28 -5.00 12.84
N LEU A 128 0.54 -5.16 14.14
CA LEU A 128 -0.43 -4.81 15.19
C LEU A 128 -0.79 -3.32 15.22
N PRO A 129 0.15 -2.36 15.02
CA PRO A 129 -0.16 -0.94 15.02
C PRO A 129 -0.79 -0.41 13.72
N VAL A 130 -0.90 -1.24 12.67
CA VAL A 130 -1.38 -0.79 11.35
C VAL A 130 -2.76 -0.11 11.40
N PRO A 131 -3.77 -0.62 12.13
CA PRO A 131 -5.06 0.07 12.24
C PRO A 131 -4.95 1.45 12.88
N LEU A 132 -4.09 1.60 13.90
CA LEU A 132 -3.87 2.88 14.59
C LEU A 132 -3.19 3.90 13.67
N PHE A 133 -2.13 3.49 12.99
CA PHE A 133 -1.40 4.36 12.07
C PHE A 133 -2.18 4.68 10.80
N GLY A 134 -2.99 3.73 10.30
CA GLY A 134 -3.93 3.98 9.22
C GLY A 134 -4.95 5.04 9.60
N TYR A 135 -5.58 4.91 10.78
CA TYR A 135 -6.48 5.93 11.31
C TYR A 135 -5.83 7.32 11.45
N LEU A 136 -4.55 7.37 11.85
CA LEU A 136 -3.79 8.62 11.91
C LEU A 136 -3.53 9.21 10.52
N CYS A 137 -3.16 8.41 9.52
CA CYS A 137 -2.97 8.86 8.13
C CYS A 137 -4.27 9.32 7.46
N ASP A 138 -5.40 8.76 7.88
CA ASP A 138 -6.70 9.13 7.33
C ASP A 138 -7.18 10.48 7.87
N ARG A 139 -7.01 10.75 9.17
CA ARG A 139 -7.44 11.99 9.85
C ARG A 139 -6.40 13.11 9.88
N TYR A 140 -5.13 12.78 9.77
CA TYR A 140 -4.02 13.74 9.80
C TYR A 140 -3.15 13.60 8.56
N SER A 141 -2.21 14.53 8.37
CA SER A 141 -1.26 14.42 7.26
C SER A 141 -0.31 13.21 7.47
N PRO A 142 0.16 12.54 6.40
CA PRO A 142 1.13 11.46 6.48
C PRO A 142 2.54 11.89 6.92
N SER A 143 2.87 13.18 6.80
CA SER A 143 4.22 13.72 7.01
C SER A 143 4.80 13.50 8.42
N PRO A 144 4.07 13.71 9.54
CA PRO A 144 4.59 13.45 10.88
C PRO A 144 4.91 11.97 11.10
N LEU A 145 4.16 11.07 10.45
CA LEU A 145 4.39 9.64 10.54
C LEU A 145 5.66 9.22 9.79
N ALA A 146 5.93 9.84 8.64
CA ALA A 146 7.19 9.69 7.92
C ALA A 146 8.39 10.17 8.76
N LEU A 147 8.27 11.34 9.42
CA LEU A 147 9.31 11.86 10.30
C LEU A 147 9.60 10.92 11.48
N PHE A 148 8.53 10.50 12.17
CA PHE A 148 8.61 9.54 13.26
C PHE A 148 9.29 8.24 12.81
N SER A 149 8.90 7.70 11.66
CA SER A 149 9.51 6.48 11.12
C SER A 149 11.01 6.62 10.88
N GLY A 150 11.49 7.76 10.36
CA GLY A 150 12.91 8.00 10.11
C GLY A 150 13.74 7.94 11.40
N PHE A 151 13.31 8.65 12.44
CA PHE A 151 13.99 8.63 13.74
C PHE A 151 13.95 7.26 14.41
N VAL A 152 12.79 6.59 14.40
CA VAL A 152 12.64 5.28 15.03
C VAL A 152 13.44 4.21 14.29
N PHE A 153 13.50 4.23 12.96
CA PHE A 153 14.40 3.36 12.19
C PHE A 153 15.86 3.61 12.52
N GLY A 154 16.28 4.88 12.50
CA GLY A 154 17.65 5.27 12.82
C GLY A 154 18.07 4.77 14.20
N ALA A 155 17.22 5.01 15.21
CA ALA A 155 17.47 4.55 16.58
C ALA A 155 17.42 3.02 16.72
N GLY A 156 16.43 2.35 16.11
CA GLY A 156 16.25 0.91 16.18
C GLY A 156 17.40 0.13 15.55
N TYR A 157 17.79 0.47 14.31
CA TYR A 157 18.93 -0.18 13.65
C TYR A 157 20.27 0.18 14.29
N LEU A 158 20.46 1.41 14.79
CA LEU A 158 21.66 1.77 15.53
C LEU A 158 21.77 0.97 16.83
N LEU A 159 20.67 0.81 17.58
CA LEU A 159 20.64 -0.02 18.78
C LEU A 159 20.96 -1.48 18.44
N ALA A 160 20.35 -2.04 17.39
CA ALA A 160 20.66 -3.40 16.92
C ALA A 160 22.14 -3.55 16.54
N ALA A 161 22.74 -2.55 15.89
CA ALA A 161 24.17 -2.53 15.54
C ALA A 161 25.05 -2.57 16.79
N LEU A 162 24.74 -1.74 17.79
CA LEU A 162 25.49 -1.70 19.05
C LEU A 162 25.38 -3.00 19.84
N VAL A 163 24.17 -3.58 19.91
CA VAL A 163 23.97 -4.90 20.54
C VAL A 163 24.77 -5.98 19.82
N TYR A 164 24.70 -6.04 18.48
CA TYR A 164 25.45 -7.02 17.72
C TYR A 164 26.98 -6.88 17.91
N LYS A 165 27.49 -5.64 17.90
CA LYS A 165 28.91 -5.36 18.13
C LYS A 165 29.36 -5.70 19.55
N SER A 166 28.46 -5.64 20.53
CA SER A 166 28.79 -5.98 21.92
C SER A 166 29.09 -7.47 22.14
N GLY A 167 28.69 -8.34 21.20
CA GLY A 167 28.93 -9.78 21.27
C GLY A 167 27.83 -10.54 22.02
N PRO A 168 28.08 -11.81 22.39
CA PRO A 168 27.08 -12.69 22.99
C PRO A 168 26.55 -12.15 24.34
N PRO A 169 25.26 -12.38 24.65
CA PRO A 169 24.64 -11.85 25.86
C PRO A 169 25.12 -12.58 27.13
N PRO A 170 24.94 -11.97 28.32
CA PRO A 170 25.47 -12.52 29.58
C PRO A 170 24.91 -13.88 29.96
N ASP A 171 23.70 -14.18 29.51
CA ASP A 171 23.01 -15.43 29.82
C ASP A 171 23.49 -16.64 29.00
N VAL A 172 24.26 -16.42 27.93
CA VAL A 172 24.99 -17.47 27.20
C VAL A 172 26.50 -17.43 27.47
N GLY A 173 26.92 -16.66 28.48
CA GLY A 173 28.32 -16.58 28.92
C GLY A 173 29.19 -15.55 28.20
N GLY A 174 28.59 -14.58 27.51
CA GLY A 174 29.32 -13.44 26.92
C GLY A 174 29.27 -12.15 27.76
N ASP A 175 29.98 -11.11 27.33
CA ASP A 175 30.02 -9.80 28.01
C ASP A 175 29.15 -8.73 27.30
N GLY A 176 28.33 -9.15 26.34
CA GLY A 176 27.50 -8.29 25.53
C GLY A 176 26.24 -7.79 26.23
N TRP A 177 25.39 -7.12 25.46
CA TRP A 177 24.12 -6.58 25.96
C TRP A 177 23.07 -7.69 26.16
N PRO A 178 22.14 -7.55 27.12
CA PRO A 178 21.09 -8.55 27.34
C PRO A 178 20.21 -8.77 26.11
N PHE A 179 19.75 -10.01 25.91
CA PHE A 179 18.91 -10.41 24.78
C PHE A 179 17.67 -9.52 24.56
N TRP A 180 17.01 -9.06 25.64
CA TRP A 180 15.82 -8.22 25.53
C TRP A 180 16.07 -6.90 24.80
N VAL A 181 17.32 -6.38 24.79
CA VAL A 181 17.63 -5.14 24.08
C VAL A 181 17.56 -5.33 22.57
N MET A 182 17.94 -6.52 22.07
CA MET A 182 17.74 -6.87 20.66
C MET A 182 16.24 -6.90 20.32
N ILE A 183 15.41 -7.45 21.21
CA ILE A 183 13.94 -7.44 21.03
C ILE A 183 13.40 -6.02 20.94
N VAL A 184 13.81 -5.11 21.84
CA VAL A 184 13.38 -3.71 21.82
C VAL A 184 13.81 -3.00 20.52
N ALA A 185 15.04 -3.26 20.04
CA ALA A 185 15.51 -2.71 18.78
C ALA A 185 14.62 -3.17 17.60
N PHE A 186 14.26 -4.44 17.55
CA PHE A 186 13.43 -5.01 16.50
C PHE A 186 11.94 -4.64 16.60
N ILE A 187 11.43 -4.40 17.80
CA ILE A 187 10.11 -3.76 17.98
C ILE A 187 10.11 -2.35 17.37
N ALA A 188 11.14 -1.55 17.66
CA ALA A 188 11.26 -0.22 17.09
C ALA A 188 11.34 -0.26 15.54
N ILE A 189 12.12 -1.19 14.99
CA ILE A 189 12.21 -1.42 13.53
C ILE A 189 10.83 -1.78 12.96
N GLY A 190 10.10 -2.71 13.57
CA GLY A 190 8.75 -3.10 13.12
C GLY A 190 7.76 -1.93 13.11
N VAL A 191 7.70 -1.16 14.21
CA VAL A 191 6.86 0.04 14.30
C VAL A 191 7.23 1.04 13.20
N ALA A 192 8.52 1.32 13.00
CA ALA A 192 8.99 2.25 11.98
C ALA A 192 8.65 1.80 10.56
N THR A 193 8.76 0.49 10.26
CA THR A 193 8.34 -0.09 8.98
C THR A 193 6.88 0.20 8.69
N SER A 194 5.99 -0.05 9.65
CA SER A 194 4.55 0.18 9.48
C SER A 194 4.23 1.67 9.24
N CYS A 195 4.85 2.58 9.98
CA CYS A 195 4.71 4.02 9.84
C CYS A 195 5.14 4.52 8.46
N MET A 196 6.35 4.14 8.01
CA MET A 196 6.90 4.57 6.73
C MET A 196 6.08 4.03 5.56
N TYR A 197 5.70 2.74 5.64
CA TYR A 197 4.89 2.08 4.63
C TYR A 197 3.51 2.74 4.50
N LEU A 198 2.81 2.96 5.62
CA LEU A 198 1.48 3.58 5.61
C LEU A 198 1.53 5.04 5.16
N ALA A 199 2.53 5.82 5.59
CA ALA A 199 2.67 7.20 5.13
C ALA A 199 2.82 7.29 3.60
N ALA A 200 3.63 6.40 3.02
CA ALA A 200 3.83 6.33 1.58
C ALA A 200 2.57 5.88 0.83
N VAL A 201 1.96 4.75 1.23
CA VAL A 201 0.80 4.18 0.55
C VAL A 201 -0.43 5.08 0.69
N ALA A 202 -0.68 5.66 1.87
CA ALA A 202 -1.79 6.58 2.09
C ALA A 202 -1.65 7.85 1.24
N THR A 203 -0.42 8.39 1.11
CA THR A 203 -0.16 9.55 0.23
C THR A 203 -0.46 9.20 -1.23
N CYS A 204 -0.01 8.03 -1.72
CA CYS A 204 -0.31 7.58 -3.08
C CYS A 204 -1.82 7.36 -3.28
N ALA A 205 -2.51 6.79 -2.28
CA ALA A 205 -3.95 6.56 -2.32
C ALA A 205 -4.75 7.85 -2.40
N LYS A 206 -4.42 8.84 -1.56
CA LYS A 206 -5.12 10.13 -1.55
C LYS A 206 -4.86 10.92 -2.84
N ASN A 207 -3.66 10.85 -3.41
CA ASN A 207 -3.30 11.58 -4.63
C ASN A 207 -3.83 10.94 -5.93
N PHE A 208 -3.95 9.61 -6.00
CA PHE A 208 -4.26 8.89 -7.25
C PHE A 208 -5.44 7.92 -7.16
N GLY A 209 -6.04 7.73 -5.98
CA GLY A 209 -7.10 6.75 -5.73
C GLY A 209 -8.37 6.98 -6.54
N ARG A 210 -8.57 8.19 -7.07
CA ARG A 210 -9.72 8.58 -7.89
C ARG A 210 -9.41 8.67 -9.40
N GLY A 211 -8.15 8.54 -9.79
CA GLY A 211 -7.74 8.63 -11.19
C GLY A 211 -8.07 7.37 -12.00
N LYS A 212 -8.06 7.51 -13.33
CA LYS A 212 -8.26 6.39 -14.30
C LYS A 212 -7.31 5.20 -14.08
N HIS A 213 -6.19 5.40 -13.38
CA HIS A 213 -5.12 4.42 -13.17
C HIS A 213 -4.93 4.04 -11.68
N LYS A 214 -5.96 4.20 -10.83
CA LYS A 214 -5.87 4.00 -9.37
C LYS A 214 -5.24 2.68 -8.95
N GLY A 215 -5.58 1.57 -9.62
CA GLY A 215 -5.06 0.24 -9.28
C GLY A 215 -3.54 0.14 -9.44
N ILE A 216 -3.00 0.66 -10.55
CA ILE A 216 -1.56 0.65 -10.82
C ILE A 216 -0.82 1.58 -9.85
N MET A 217 -1.37 2.78 -9.60
CA MET A 217 -0.74 3.74 -8.68
C MET A 217 -0.70 3.25 -7.23
N LEU A 218 -1.62 2.38 -6.83
CA LEU A 218 -1.56 1.70 -5.52
C LEU A 218 -0.66 0.47 -5.53
N ALA A 219 -0.66 -0.30 -6.62
CA ALA A 219 0.11 -1.54 -6.72
C ALA A 219 1.63 -1.30 -6.77
N VAL A 220 2.09 -0.21 -7.41
CA VAL A 220 3.52 0.07 -7.57
C VAL A 220 4.25 0.25 -6.23
N PRO A 221 3.81 1.10 -5.28
CA PRO A 221 4.42 1.19 -3.95
C PRO A 221 4.44 -0.15 -3.20
N ILE A 222 3.37 -0.94 -3.27
CA ILE A 222 3.27 -2.26 -2.61
C ILE A 222 4.25 -3.27 -3.23
N ALA A 223 4.41 -3.25 -4.55
CA ALA A 223 5.41 -4.03 -5.25
C ALA A 223 6.83 -3.59 -4.87
N ALA A 224 7.07 -2.28 -4.78
CA ALA A 224 8.32 -1.72 -4.29
C ALA A 224 8.69 -2.21 -2.87
N PHE A 225 7.71 -2.27 -1.96
CA PHE A 225 7.92 -2.88 -0.65
C PHE A 225 8.36 -4.35 -0.75
N GLY A 226 7.74 -5.14 -1.62
CA GLY A 226 8.13 -6.53 -1.88
C GLY A 226 9.53 -6.70 -2.48
N LEU A 227 10.00 -5.73 -3.26
CA LEU A 227 11.35 -5.72 -3.87
C LEU A 227 12.44 -5.20 -2.93
N SER A 228 12.09 -4.54 -1.83
CA SER A 228 13.05 -3.91 -0.91
C SER A 228 14.13 -4.88 -0.39
N GLY A 229 13.74 -6.05 0.11
CA GLY A 229 14.65 -7.07 0.63
C GLY A 229 15.66 -7.56 -0.40
N MET A 230 15.29 -7.58 -1.68
CA MET A 230 16.19 -7.96 -2.76
C MET A 230 17.37 -7.01 -2.82
N TRP A 231 17.15 -5.73 -3.16
CA TRP A 231 18.26 -4.83 -3.40
C TRP A 231 19.07 -4.58 -2.12
N GLN A 232 18.40 -4.51 -0.95
CA GLN A 232 19.08 -4.32 0.32
C GLN A 232 19.94 -5.51 0.71
N SER A 233 19.49 -6.75 0.46
CA SER A 233 20.31 -7.94 0.72
C SER A 233 21.50 -8.06 -0.23
N GLN A 234 21.36 -7.57 -1.47
CA GLN A 234 22.46 -7.50 -2.43
C GLN A 234 23.52 -6.46 -2.01
N VAL A 235 23.10 -5.31 -1.48
CA VAL A 235 24.03 -4.32 -0.90
C VAL A 235 24.79 -4.93 0.28
N GLY A 236 24.09 -5.63 1.18
CA GLY A 236 24.74 -6.36 2.27
C GLY A 236 25.79 -7.33 1.75
N THR A 237 25.39 -8.26 0.88
CA THR A 237 26.24 -9.34 0.38
C THR A 237 27.47 -8.85 -0.40
N TYR A 238 27.30 -7.84 -1.26
CA TYR A 238 28.35 -7.45 -2.21
C TYR A 238 29.16 -6.21 -1.81
N LEU A 239 28.60 -5.32 -0.97
CA LEU A 239 29.27 -4.09 -0.55
C LEU A 239 29.71 -4.14 0.93
N LEU A 240 28.96 -4.83 1.79
CA LEU A 240 29.13 -4.80 3.24
C LEU A 240 29.48 -6.19 3.80
N TYR A 241 30.51 -6.81 3.24
CA TYR A 241 31.03 -8.11 3.67
C TYR A 241 32.28 -7.98 4.55
N GLU A 242 32.51 -8.98 5.39
CA GLU A 242 33.75 -9.17 6.15
C GLU A 242 34.87 -9.64 5.21
N ARG A 243 36.07 -9.06 5.31
CA ARG A 243 37.25 -9.56 4.59
C ARG A 243 37.98 -10.55 5.48
N LEU A 244 38.15 -11.78 5.00
CA LEU A 244 38.96 -12.78 5.68
C LEU A 244 40.45 -12.40 5.56
N ASP A 245 41.28 -12.99 6.42
CA ASP A 245 42.74 -12.79 6.44
C ASP A 245 43.39 -13.13 5.09
N ASP A 246 42.79 -14.04 4.33
CA ASP A 246 43.21 -14.44 2.98
C ASP A 246 42.77 -13.45 1.87
N GLY A 247 42.10 -12.35 2.23
CA GLY A 247 41.57 -11.36 1.29
C GLY A 247 40.30 -11.77 0.54
N THR A 248 39.77 -12.97 0.80
CA THR A 248 38.51 -13.47 0.25
C THR A 248 37.30 -12.84 0.94
N ARG A 249 36.13 -12.91 0.29
CA ARG A 249 34.87 -12.36 0.82
C ARG A 249 34.27 -13.34 1.82
N GLY A 250 33.98 -12.87 3.02
CA GLY A 250 33.25 -13.59 4.05
C GLY A 250 31.76 -13.29 4.04
N ASP A 251 31.13 -13.57 5.17
CA ASP A 251 29.74 -13.24 5.43
C ASP A 251 29.49 -11.73 5.49
N VAL A 252 28.22 -11.35 5.58
CA VAL A 252 27.82 -9.96 5.79
C VAL A 252 28.37 -9.43 7.12
N ASP A 253 28.96 -8.24 7.07
CA ASP A 253 29.29 -7.46 8.26
C ASP A 253 27.99 -6.84 8.80
N VAL A 254 27.33 -7.57 9.70
CA VAL A 254 26.00 -7.20 10.24
C VAL A 254 26.04 -5.83 10.92
N TYR A 255 27.15 -5.49 11.58
CA TYR A 255 27.31 -4.18 12.21
C TYR A 255 27.27 -3.06 11.16
N LYS A 256 28.11 -3.13 10.12
CA LYS A 256 28.10 -2.14 9.04
C LYS A 256 26.77 -2.14 8.27
N TYR A 257 26.16 -3.31 8.10
CA TYR A 257 24.86 -3.47 7.46
C TYR A 257 23.74 -2.75 8.23
N PHE A 258 23.68 -2.91 9.55
CA PHE A 258 22.70 -2.19 10.39
C PHE A 258 22.96 -0.68 10.42
N ILE A 259 24.22 -0.23 10.45
CA ILE A 259 24.54 1.21 10.32
C ILE A 259 24.08 1.76 8.97
N PHE A 260 24.29 1.02 7.88
CA PHE A 260 23.81 1.38 6.55
C PHE A 260 22.28 1.53 6.54
N LEU A 261 21.54 0.56 7.08
CA LEU A 261 20.07 0.63 7.16
C LEU A 261 19.60 1.79 8.04
N ALA A 262 20.27 2.03 9.17
CA ALA A 262 19.95 3.16 10.07
C ALA A 262 20.03 4.51 9.33
N ILE A 263 21.13 4.75 8.62
CA ILE A 263 21.34 6.02 7.88
C ILE A 263 20.37 6.13 6.71
N LEU A 264 20.25 5.06 5.91
CA LEU A 264 19.39 5.02 4.74
C LEU A 264 17.93 5.36 5.11
N LEU A 265 17.37 4.65 6.09
CA LEU A 265 15.96 4.77 6.46
C LEU A 265 15.68 6.07 7.22
N PHE A 266 16.65 6.55 8.01
CA PHE A 266 16.58 7.88 8.60
C PHE A 266 16.46 8.96 7.51
N CYS A 267 17.34 8.95 6.51
CA CYS A 267 17.30 9.90 5.40
C CYS A 267 16.00 9.79 4.60
N ILE A 268 15.52 8.57 4.33
CA ILE A 268 14.25 8.35 3.60
C ILE A 268 13.07 8.96 4.36
N GLY A 269 12.99 8.75 5.68
CA GLY A 269 11.92 9.32 6.52
C GLY A 269 11.97 10.84 6.61
N ILE A 270 13.16 11.42 6.75
CA ILE A 270 13.36 12.89 6.82
C ILE A 270 12.94 13.55 5.51
N VAL A 271 13.42 13.06 4.37
CA VAL A 271 13.01 13.62 3.07
C VAL A 271 11.53 13.34 2.81
N GLY A 272 11.02 12.17 3.22
CA GLY A 272 9.59 11.83 3.12
C GLY A 272 8.66 12.77 3.87
N THR A 273 9.14 13.38 4.95
CA THR A 273 8.38 14.40 5.69
C THR A 273 8.02 15.60 4.78
N PHE A 274 8.91 15.97 3.88
CA PHE A 274 8.70 17.11 2.96
C PHE A 274 8.13 16.68 1.61
N ALA A 275 8.48 15.48 1.15
CA ALA A 275 8.16 14.97 -0.17
C ALA A 275 6.81 14.26 -0.25
N LEU A 276 6.31 13.64 0.82
CA LEU A 276 4.99 12.99 0.85
C LEU A 276 3.90 14.03 1.12
N ARG A 277 3.46 14.73 0.06
CA ARG A 277 2.38 15.72 0.14
C ARG A 277 1.12 15.22 -0.53
N ILE A 278 -0.01 15.48 0.12
CA ILE A 278 -1.34 15.27 -0.46
C ILE A 278 -1.74 16.54 -1.19
N VAL A 279 -2.31 16.38 -2.39
CA VAL A 279 -2.81 17.48 -3.22
C VAL A 279 -4.35 17.38 -3.23
N ASP A 280 -4.99 18.13 -2.34
CA ASP A 280 -6.44 18.14 -2.17
C ASP A 280 -7.13 18.88 -3.34
N GLU A 281 -7.92 18.13 -4.11
CA GLU A 281 -8.82 18.72 -5.13
C GLU A 281 -10.26 18.19 -5.04
N ASP A 282 -10.55 17.03 -4.41
CA ASP A 282 -11.84 16.33 -4.56
C ASP A 282 -12.37 15.60 -3.30
N GLU A 283 -11.91 15.91 -2.07
CA GLU A 283 -12.33 15.13 -0.88
C GLU A 283 -13.76 15.47 -0.40
N GLU A 284 -14.16 16.75 -0.44
CA GLU A 284 -15.49 17.23 -0.02
C GLU A 284 -16.63 16.69 -0.88
N LYS A 285 -16.46 16.69 -2.21
CA LYS A 285 -17.50 16.32 -3.18
C LYS A 285 -17.98 14.87 -3.06
N TYR A 286 -17.18 13.98 -2.45
CA TYR A 286 -17.44 12.55 -2.38
C TYR A 286 -18.18 12.11 -1.10
N ILE A 287 -17.99 12.84 0.01
CA ILE A 287 -18.71 12.54 1.26
C ILE A 287 -20.19 12.78 1.05
N ASP A 288 -20.53 13.87 0.37
CA ASP A 288 -21.91 14.21 0.00
C ASP A 288 -22.50 13.13 -0.95
N GLU A 289 -21.76 12.70 -1.98
CA GLU A 289 -22.25 11.70 -2.96
C GLU A 289 -22.51 10.30 -2.34
N ALA A 290 -21.67 9.84 -1.41
CA ALA A 290 -21.85 8.56 -0.73
C ALA A 290 -23.02 8.58 0.28
N VAL A 291 -23.20 9.70 0.99
CA VAL A 291 -24.32 9.87 1.94
C VAL A 291 -25.66 9.89 1.19
N ASP A 292 -25.72 10.61 0.06
CA ASP A 292 -26.92 10.67 -0.80
C ASP A 292 -27.32 9.27 -1.34
N GLU A 293 -26.34 8.41 -1.64
CA GLU A 293 -26.59 7.04 -2.11
C GLU A 293 -27.16 6.13 -1.02
N LEU A 294 -26.72 6.29 0.24
CA LEU A 294 -27.28 5.56 1.38
C LEU A 294 -28.68 6.05 1.78
N GLU A 295 -28.97 7.35 1.71
CA GLU A 295 -30.32 7.88 1.92
C GLU A 295 -31.29 7.29 0.90
N ARG A 296 -30.85 7.16 -0.36
CA ARG A 296 -31.64 6.56 -1.45
C ARG A 296 -31.86 5.05 -1.30
N SER A 297 -31.07 4.37 -0.48
CA SER A 297 -31.19 2.93 -0.20
C SER A 297 -32.20 2.57 0.90
N GLY A 298 -32.75 3.58 1.61
CA GLY A 298 -33.73 3.38 2.69
C GLY A 298 -33.14 2.84 4.00
N ILE A 299 -31.82 2.61 4.08
CA ILE A 299 -31.14 2.14 5.30
C ILE A 299 -31.13 3.21 6.42
N LEU A 300 -31.34 4.48 6.05
CA LEU A 300 -31.32 5.63 6.96
C LEU A 300 -32.71 6.04 7.46
N GLU A 301 -33.79 5.46 6.92
CA GLU A 301 -35.19 5.87 7.18
C GLU A 301 -35.68 5.50 8.60
N GLU A 302 -34.98 4.60 9.32
CA GLU A 302 -35.39 4.10 10.64
C GLU A 302 -34.58 4.65 11.84
N SER A 303 -33.57 5.51 11.64
CA SER A 303 -32.77 6.03 12.76
C SER A 303 -33.12 7.48 13.10
N GLU A 304 -33.59 7.72 14.33
CA GLU A 304 -33.70 9.05 14.97
C GLU A 304 -32.39 9.87 14.94
N PHE A 305 -31.29 9.26 14.48
CA PHE A 305 -29.92 9.79 14.41
C PHE A 305 -29.67 10.76 13.24
N PHE A 306 -30.48 10.73 12.16
CA PHE A 306 -30.33 11.60 10.98
C PHE A 306 -31.34 12.75 10.89
N GLN A 307 -32.22 12.93 11.88
CA GLN A 307 -33.00 14.17 11.99
C GLN A 307 -32.03 15.33 12.15
N SER A 308 -32.06 16.29 11.22
CA SER A 308 -31.12 17.41 11.27
C SER A 308 -31.33 18.17 12.59
N ARG A 309 -30.25 18.60 13.24
CA ARG A 309 -30.39 19.48 14.41
C ARG A 309 -31.13 20.76 14.06
N SER A 310 -31.14 21.17 12.79
CA SER A 310 -31.94 22.30 12.31
C SER A 310 -33.45 22.06 12.40
N GLU A 311 -33.95 20.85 12.15
CA GLU A 311 -35.37 20.50 12.35
C GLU A 311 -35.74 20.43 13.83
N VAL A 312 -34.87 19.86 14.68
CA VAL A 312 -35.10 19.81 16.13
C VAL A 312 -35.01 21.21 16.77
N ARG A 313 -34.11 22.07 16.29
CA ARG A 313 -33.96 23.48 16.74
C ARG A 313 -35.08 24.36 16.21
N ALA A 314 -35.58 24.14 14.99
CA ALA A 314 -36.76 24.80 14.45
C ALA A 314 -38.05 24.35 15.18
N ALA A 315 -38.11 23.10 15.65
CA ALA A 315 -39.20 22.60 16.48
C ALA A 315 -39.19 23.12 17.93
N TYR A 316 -38.02 23.50 18.47
CA TYR A 316 -37.87 24.02 19.84
C TYR A 316 -37.73 25.56 19.93
N GLY A 317 -37.38 26.23 18.83
CA GLY A 317 -37.02 27.65 18.80
C GLY A 317 -38.18 28.59 18.50
N THR A 318 -39.18 28.64 19.39
CA THR A 318 -40.26 29.65 19.32
C THR A 318 -40.45 30.35 20.66
N PHE A 319 -39.45 31.07 21.17
CA PHE A 319 -39.67 32.15 22.14
C PHE A 319 -38.59 33.27 22.06
N SER A 320 -39.03 34.40 21.48
CA SER A 320 -38.72 35.81 21.83
C SER A 320 -37.30 36.36 21.71
N GLN A 321 -37.10 37.43 20.91
CA GLN A 321 -37.36 38.81 21.35
C GLN A 321 -37.32 39.81 20.18
N GLU A 322 -38.42 40.52 19.95
CA GLU A 322 -38.52 41.71 19.07
C GLU A 322 -38.06 42.98 19.82
N ASP A 323 -37.55 43.93 19.02
CA ASP A 323 -37.38 45.39 19.20
C ASP A 323 -36.25 45.97 20.09
N ALA A 324 -35.26 46.62 19.44
CA ALA A 324 -35.10 48.09 19.42
C ALA A 324 -33.79 48.51 18.69
N GLY A 325 -33.89 49.36 17.67
CA GLY A 325 -32.77 49.76 16.79
C GLY A 325 -31.87 50.90 17.28
N SER A 326 -30.80 51.15 16.52
CA SER A 326 -30.23 52.48 16.17
C SER A 326 -28.82 52.34 15.57
N ASP A 327 -28.73 52.60 14.26
CA ASP A 327 -27.58 53.14 13.50
C ASP A 327 -26.17 53.02 14.12
N GLY A 328 -25.51 51.89 13.83
CA GLY A 328 -24.06 51.70 14.01
C GLY A 328 -23.51 50.40 13.39
N GLU A 329 -24.31 49.70 12.59
CA GLU A 329 -24.28 48.23 12.47
C GLU A 329 -23.67 47.69 11.16
N LEU A 330 -22.85 48.46 10.44
CA LEU A 330 -22.30 48.00 9.15
C LEU A 330 -20.92 47.31 9.23
N THR A 331 -20.20 47.43 10.34
CA THR A 331 -18.87 46.82 10.53
C THR A 331 -18.84 45.69 11.55
N ILE A 332 -19.86 45.57 12.40
CA ILE A 332 -19.99 44.46 13.36
C ILE A 332 -20.66 43.24 12.71
N THR A 333 -21.60 43.48 11.79
CA THR A 333 -22.36 42.45 11.05
C THR A 333 -21.49 41.53 10.20
N GLN A 334 -20.49 42.05 9.49
CA GLN A 334 -19.55 41.18 8.73
C GLN A 334 -18.80 40.21 9.65
N SER A 335 -18.40 40.65 10.85
CA SER A 335 -17.68 39.79 11.81
C SER A 335 -18.58 38.78 12.53
N GLU A 336 -19.88 39.07 12.64
CA GLU A 336 -20.87 38.18 13.22
C GLU A 336 -21.40 37.18 12.19
N GLU A 337 -21.62 37.61 10.95
CA GLU A 337 -21.92 36.75 9.80
C GLU A 337 -20.78 35.79 9.49
N GLU A 338 -19.52 36.24 9.51
CA GLU A 338 -18.35 35.35 9.38
C GLU A 338 -18.27 34.33 10.53
N ARG A 339 -18.55 34.75 11.77
CA ARG A 339 -18.58 33.83 12.92
C ARG A 339 -19.75 32.86 12.90
N GLU A 340 -20.89 33.26 12.35
CA GLU A 340 -22.07 32.42 12.21
C GLU A 340 -21.88 31.43 11.06
N ALA A 341 -21.30 31.86 9.94
CA ALA A 341 -20.86 31.01 8.84
C ALA A 341 -19.82 29.98 9.31
N GLU A 342 -18.79 30.39 10.05
CA GLU A 342 -17.81 29.47 10.64
C GLU A 342 -18.46 28.47 11.62
N ARG A 343 -19.51 28.87 12.34
CA ARG A 343 -20.20 28.01 13.30
C ARG A 343 -21.06 26.99 12.58
N LEU A 344 -21.78 27.39 11.53
CA LEU A 344 -22.57 26.52 10.68
C LEU A 344 -21.67 25.55 9.89
N GLU A 345 -20.51 26.00 9.42
CA GLU A 345 -19.50 25.17 8.76
C GLU A 345 -18.93 24.13 9.74
N LYS A 346 -18.56 24.52 10.97
CA LYS A 346 -18.14 23.59 12.03
C LYS A 346 -19.25 22.61 12.42
N GLU A 347 -20.50 23.06 12.52
CA GLU A 347 -21.65 22.18 12.79
C GLU A 347 -21.85 21.16 11.65
N ARG A 348 -21.71 21.59 10.39
CA ARG A 348 -21.77 20.71 9.21
C ARG A 348 -20.62 19.71 9.19
N GLU A 349 -19.38 20.14 9.42
CA GLU A 349 -18.20 19.26 9.51
C GLU A 349 -18.33 18.24 10.64
N GLU A 350 -18.87 18.64 11.80
CA GLU A 350 -19.11 17.73 12.93
C GLU A 350 -20.20 16.70 12.61
N GLU A 351 -21.26 17.11 11.93
CA GLU A 351 -22.31 16.20 11.46
C GLU A 351 -21.77 15.24 10.41
N GLU A 352 -21.01 15.70 9.42
CA GLU A 352 -20.34 14.86 8.43
C GLU A 352 -19.36 13.88 9.07
N ARG A 353 -18.54 14.34 10.03
CA ARG A 353 -17.65 13.45 10.80
C ARG A 353 -18.43 12.43 11.60
N ARG A 354 -19.58 12.78 12.17
CA ARG A 354 -20.46 11.83 12.88
C ARG A 354 -21.08 10.82 11.93
N LYS A 355 -21.64 11.26 10.79
CA LYS A 355 -22.21 10.39 9.75
C LYS A 355 -21.16 9.41 9.22
N LYS A 356 -19.99 9.93 8.85
CA LYS A 356 -18.82 9.13 8.43
C LYS A 356 -18.43 8.12 9.51
N ASN A 357 -18.20 8.54 10.75
CA ASN A 357 -17.84 7.61 11.83
C ASN A 357 -18.91 6.54 12.08
N TRP A 358 -20.20 6.88 12.00
CA TRP A 358 -21.29 5.92 12.19
C TRP A 358 -21.32 4.87 11.08
N LEU A 359 -21.24 5.30 9.82
CA LEU A 359 -21.19 4.43 8.64
C LEU A 359 -19.97 3.50 8.71
N LEU A 360 -18.79 4.06 9.02
CA LEU A 360 -17.57 3.27 9.17
C LEU A 360 -17.68 2.19 10.26
N ASN A 361 -18.24 2.54 11.41
CA ASN A 361 -18.43 1.60 12.51
C ASN A 361 -19.50 0.54 12.19
N TYR A 362 -20.57 0.92 11.50
CA TYR A 362 -21.63 0.01 11.10
C TYR A 362 -21.14 -1.04 10.11
N GLU A 363 -20.49 -0.63 9.02
CA GLU A 363 -19.94 -1.54 8.03
C GLU A 363 -18.88 -2.48 8.61
N THR A 364 -17.99 -1.95 9.46
CA THR A 364 -16.98 -2.76 10.16
C THR A 364 -17.64 -3.81 11.06
N ARG A 365 -18.74 -3.45 11.75
CA ARG A 365 -19.50 -4.39 12.57
C ARG A 365 -20.13 -5.50 11.72
N VAL A 366 -20.69 -5.17 10.56
CA VAL A 366 -21.26 -6.17 9.63
C VAL A 366 -20.16 -7.08 9.09
N PHE A 367 -19.01 -6.52 8.71
CA PHE A 367 -17.81 -7.25 8.29
C PHE A 367 -17.38 -8.29 9.34
N LEU A 368 -17.26 -7.87 10.60
CA LEU A 368 -16.87 -8.75 11.71
C LEU A 368 -17.89 -9.85 12.02
N GLN A 369 -19.18 -9.57 11.79
CA GLN A 369 -20.27 -10.53 11.98
C GLN A 369 -20.40 -11.54 10.83
N ASP A 370 -19.80 -11.25 9.66
CA ASP A 370 -19.89 -12.16 8.52
C ASP A 370 -18.97 -13.38 8.68
N LYS A 371 -19.57 -14.57 8.74
CA LYS A 371 -18.84 -15.83 8.88
C LYS A 371 -17.90 -16.11 7.70
N SER A 372 -18.22 -15.66 6.48
CA SER A 372 -17.33 -15.85 5.32
C SER A 372 -15.99 -15.13 5.47
N MET A 373 -15.97 -14.00 6.18
CA MET A 373 -14.75 -13.24 6.45
C MET A 373 -13.77 -14.08 7.26
N TRP A 374 -14.24 -14.74 8.32
CA TRP A 374 -13.39 -15.59 9.16
C TRP A 374 -12.84 -16.82 8.44
N TRP A 375 -13.58 -17.40 7.48
CA TRP A 375 -13.05 -18.45 6.62
C TRP A 375 -11.96 -17.94 5.67
N LEU A 376 -12.13 -16.74 5.12
CA LEU A 376 -11.12 -16.07 4.29
C LEU A 376 -9.86 -15.79 5.13
N ALA A 377 -10.03 -15.21 6.32
CA ALA A 377 -8.96 -14.89 7.25
C ALA A 377 -8.22 -16.15 7.75
N LEU A 378 -8.95 -17.24 8.02
CA LEU A 378 -8.35 -18.52 8.39
C LEU A 378 -7.48 -19.09 7.26
N GLY A 379 -7.96 -19.06 6.02
CA GLY A 379 -7.12 -19.50 4.90
C GLY A 379 -5.92 -18.58 4.69
N PHE A 380 -6.07 -17.27 4.93
CA PHE A 380 -4.95 -16.32 4.89
C PHE A 380 -3.90 -16.65 5.96
N PHE A 381 -4.31 -16.85 7.21
CA PHE A 381 -3.46 -17.33 8.32
C PHE A 381 -2.63 -18.56 7.95
N LEU A 382 -3.31 -19.56 7.39
CA LEU A 382 -2.74 -20.87 7.08
C LEU A 382 -1.83 -20.86 5.83
N VAL A 383 -1.83 -19.78 5.03
CA VAL A 383 -0.95 -19.61 3.87
C VAL A 383 0.17 -18.62 4.17
N THR A 384 -0.14 -17.44 4.71
CA THR A 384 0.85 -16.40 4.98
C THR A 384 1.65 -16.67 6.24
N GLY A 385 1.07 -17.29 7.27
CA GLY A 385 1.80 -17.67 8.49
C GLY A 385 3.02 -18.55 8.20
N PRO A 386 2.86 -19.69 7.49
CA PRO A 386 4.01 -20.48 7.02
C PRO A 386 4.97 -19.70 6.12
N GLY A 387 4.43 -18.81 5.27
CA GLY A 387 5.22 -17.99 4.35
C GLY A 387 6.14 -16.99 5.06
N GLU A 388 5.63 -16.25 6.04
CA GLU A 388 6.42 -15.36 6.89
C GLU A 388 7.47 -16.15 7.68
N ALA A 389 7.05 -17.26 8.30
CA ALA A 389 7.98 -18.13 9.02
C ALA A 389 9.09 -18.69 8.11
N TYR A 390 8.76 -19.04 6.85
CA TYR A 390 9.75 -19.43 5.85
C TYR A 390 10.71 -18.28 5.54
N ILE A 391 10.20 -17.07 5.28
CA ILE A 391 11.03 -15.89 4.98
C ILE A 391 11.98 -15.56 6.15
N ASN A 392 11.55 -15.72 7.40
CA ASN A 392 12.38 -15.47 8.57
C ASN A 392 13.46 -16.54 8.79
N ASN A 393 13.16 -17.79 8.43
CA ASN A 393 14.04 -18.93 8.68
C ASN A 393 14.82 -19.38 7.45
N LEU A 394 14.58 -18.78 6.28
CA LEU A 394 15.16 -19.14 4.99
C LEU A 394 16.69 -19.22 5.05
N GLY A 395 17.34 -18.26 5.72
CA GLY A 395 18.79 -18.30 5.91
C GLY A 395 19.26 -19.57 6.64
N THR A 396 18.58 -19.95 7.73
CA THR A 396 18.93 -21.15 8.51
C THR A 396 18.59 -22.44 7.76
N ILE A 397 17.47 -22.47 7.02
CA ILE A 397 17.08 -23.62 6.18
C ILE A 397 18.14 -23.88 5.10
N VAL A 398 18.58 -22.83 4.38
CA VAL A 398 19.59 -22.96 3.31
C VAL A 398 20.93 -23.45 3.88
N GLN A 399 21.31 -22.99 5.07
CA GLN A 399 22.52 -23.48 5.75
C GLN A 399 22.41 -24.96 6.13
N THR A 400 21.24 -25.44 6.58
CA THR A 400 21.06 -26.87 6.93
C THR A 400 21.28 -27.83 5.74
N LEU A 401 21.14 -27.31 4.53
CA LEU A 401 21.29 -28.02 3.26
C LEU A 401 22.72 -27.96 2.69
N THR A 402 23.60 -27.15 3.32
CA THR A 402 25.00 -27.09 2.94
C THR A 402 25.76 -28.22 3.66
N PRO A 403 26.47 -29.10 2.92
CA PRO A 403 27.24 -30.18 3.52
C PRO A 403 28.37 -29.63 4.42
N ILE A 404 28.55 -30.24 5.60
CA ILE A 404 29.63 -29.88 6.56
C ILE A 404 31.03 -30.00 5.92
N SER A 405 31.17 -30.85 4.90
CA SER A 405 32.43 -31.09 4.17
C SER A 405 32.73 -30.09 3.05
N SER A 406 31.89 -29.08 2.83
CA SER A 406 32.12 -28.09 1.77
C SER A 406 33.29 -27.15 2.12
N PRO A 407 34.33 -27.04 1.27
CA PRO A 407 35.43 -26.14 1.52
C PRO A 407 34.97 -24.67 1.49
N PRO A 408 35.52 -23.79 2.36
CA PRO A 408 35.05 -22.41 2.56
C PRO A 408 35.14 -21.53 1.31
N ASN A 409 35.96 -21.91 0.32
CA ASN A 409 36.15 -21.16 -0.93
C ASN A 409 35.21 -21.60 -2.07
N THR A 410 34.29 -22.53 -1.83
CA THR A 410 33.29 -22.95 -2.83
C THR A 410 31.92 -22.36 -2.49
N PRO A 411 31.19 -21.81 -3.48
CA PRO A 411 29.84 -21.32 -3.23
C PRO A 411 28.95 -22.48 -2.72
N PRO A 412 28.12 -22.25 -1.68
CA PRO A 412 27.28 -23.29 -1.12
C PRO A 412 26.38 -23.87 -2.22
N PRO A 413 26.22 -25.21 -2.29
CA PRO A 413 25.50 -25.86 -3.38
C PRO A 413 24.00 -25.52 -3.38
N ALA A 414 23.45 -25.13 -2.23
CA ALA A 414 22.07 -24.65 -2.09
C ALA A 414 21.90 -23.18 -2.52
N GLY A 415 22.98 -22.43 -2.76
CA GLY A 415 22.96 -21.00 -3.02
C GLY A 415 23.13 -20.14 -1.75
N LEU A 416 23.37 -18.84 -1.95
CA LEU A 416 23.52 -17.88 -0.85
C LEU A 416 22.13 -17.46 -0.32
N PRO A 417 21.95 -17.20 0.99
CA PRO A 417 20.69 -16.69 1.53
C PRO A 417 20.12 -15.49 0.76
N SER A 418 20.98 -14.56 0.31
CA SER A 418 20.58 -13.40 -0.51
C SER A 418 19.98 -13.76 -1.87
N THR A 419 20.44 -14.86 -2.50
CA THR A 419 19.83 -15.36 -3.75
C THR A 419 18.43 -15.89 -3.53
N HIS A 420 18.16 -16.52 -2.38
CA HIS A 420 16.82 -16.95 -2.02
C HIS A 420 15.90 -15.78 -1.67
N VAL A 421 16.37 -14.81 -0.88
CA VAL A 421 15.63 -13.56 -0.59
C VAL A 421 15.25 -12.86 -1.89
N THR A 422 16.19 -12.77 -2.85
CA THR A 422 15.95 -12.23 -4.19
C THR A 422 14.91 -13.03 -4.95
N THR A 423 14.97 -14.36 -4.91
CA THR A 423 14.01 -15.24 -5.58
C THR A 423 12.60 -15.06 -5.03
N VAL A 424 12.44 -14.99 -3.70
CA VAL A 424 11.13 -14.71 -3.06
C VAL A 424 10.61 -13.35 -3.49
N ALA A 425 11.43 -12.29 -3.42
CA ALA A 425 11.04 -10.93 -3.76
C ALA A 425 10.59 -10.81 -5.22
N LEU A 426 11.34 -11.37 -6.18
CA LEU A 426 11.00 -11.33 -7.60
C LEU A 426 9.72 -12.13 -7.91
N THR A 427 9.63 -13.37 -7.43
CA THR A 427 8.46 -14.22 -7.70
C THR A 427 7.20 -13.70 -7.04
N SER A 428 7.30 -13.17 -5.82
CA SER A 428 6.20 -12.48 -5.14
C SER A 428 5.76 -11.23 -5.88
N THR A 429 6.70 -10.43 -6.38
CA THR A 429 6.40 -9.22 -7.17
C THR A 429 5.71 -9.58 -8.49
N ILE A 430 6.24 -10.56 -9.22
CA ILE A 430 5.62 -11.08 -10.45
C ILE A 430 4.21 -11.59 -10.15
N ALA A 431 4.03 -12.35 -9.07
CA ALA A 431 2.73 -12.85 -8.65
C ALA A 431 1.76 -11.70 -8.38
N ARG A 432 2.16 -10.68 -7.60
CA ARG A 432 1.32 -9.51 -7.29
C ARG A 432 0.88 -8.76 -8.55
N LEU A 433 1.80 -8.54 -9.50
CA LEU A 433 1.50 -7.86 -10.77
C LEU A 433 0.57 -8.69 -11.65
N LEU A 434 0.82 -10.00 -11.78
CA LEU A 434 0.00 -10.91 -12.58
C LEU A 434 -1.38 -11.09 -11.98
N THR A 435 -1.48 -11.46 -10.70
CA THR A 435 -2.79 -11.72 -10.07
C THR A 435 -3.60 -10.44 -9.92
N GLY A 436 -2.97 -9.30 -9.65
CA GLY A 436 -3.65 -8.00 -9.63
C GLY A 436 -4.19 -7.62 -10.99
N SER A 437 -3.36 -7.64 -12.04
CA SER A 437 -3.80 -7.26 -13.40
C SER A 437 -4.83 -8.22 -13.97
N LEU A 438 -4.63 -9.54 -13.81
CA LEU A 438 -5.54 -10.56 -14.33
C LEU A 438 -6.88 -10.54 -13.60
N SER A 439 -6.89 -10.32 -12.27
CA SER A 439 -8.13 -10.09 -11.53
C SER A 439 -8.93 -8.94 -12.12
N ASP A 440 -8.29 -7.81 -12.42
CA ASP A 440 -8.99 -6.63 -12.92
C ASP A 440 -9.47 -6.78 -14.37
N LEU A 441 -8.76 -7.59 -15.18
CA LEU A 441 -9.12 -7.87 -16.57
C LEU A 441 -10.27 -8.85 -16.72
N PHE A 442 -10.38 -9.84 -15.81
CA PHE A 442 -11.30 -10.98 -15.94
C PHE A 442 -12.40 -11.02 -14.87
N ALA A 443 -12.39 -10.13 -13.88
CA ALA A 443 -13.45 -10.08 -12.89
C ALA A 443 -14.74 -9.46 -13.46
N PRO A 444 -15.92 -10.00 -13.10
CA PRO A 444 -17.20 -9.34 -13.35
C PRO A 444 -17.30 -8.01 -12.57
N PRO A 445 -18.12 -7.05 -13.03
CA PRO A 445 -18.41 -5.85 -12.26
C PRO A 445 -18.95 -6.24 -10.87
N ALA A 446 -18.34 -5.71 -9.82
CA ALA A 446 -18.65 -6.06 -8.44
C ALA A 446 -20.13 -5.79 -8.15
N THR A 447 -20.86 -6.83 -7.72
CA THR A 447 -22.20 -6.70 -7.15
C THR A 447 -22.02 -6.74 -5.64
N HIS A 448 -22.10 -5.57 -5.00
CA HIS A 448 -21.92 -5.43 -3.56
C HIS A 448 -23.00 -6.17 -2.79
N LEU A 449 -22.69 -6.58 -1.55
CA LEU A 449 -23.66 -7.20 -0.64
C LEU A 449 -24.85 -6.27 -0.33
N PHE A 450 -24.66 -4.97 -0.52
CA PHE A 450 -25.68 -3.93 -0.49
C PHE A 450 -26.05 -3.57 -1.93
N PRO A 451 -27.33 -3.58 -2.30
CA PRO A 451 -27.75 -3.42 -3.68
C PRO A 451 -27.45 -2.00 -4.14
N SER A 452 -26.42 -1.84 -4.96
CA SER A 452 -26.04 -0.58 -5.57
C SER A 452 -27.00 -0.09 -6.66
N ASN A 453 -28.12 -0.76 -6.97
CA ASN A 453 -29.09 -0.29 -7.95
C ASN A 453 -30.44 -1.05 -7.88
N LEU A 454 -31.49 -0.44 -7.31
CA LEU A 454 -32.87 -0.86 -7.59
C LEU A 454 -33.30 -0.45 -9.01
N GLU A 455 -32.64 0.57 -9.61
CA GLU A 455 -32.91 1.03 -10.98
C GLU A 455 -32.35 0.10 -12.08
N ALA A 456 -31.36 -0.75 -11.77
CA ALA A 456 -30.84 -1.75 -12.70
C ALA A 456 -31.80 -2.94 -12.90
N ALA A 457 -32.76 -3.13 -11.99
CA ALA A 457 -33.81 -4.15 -12.14
C ALA A 457 -34.92 -3.73 -13.12
N ILE A 458 -35.01 -2.43 -13.48
CA ILE A 458 -36.15 -1.87 -14.24
C ILE A 458 -35.75 -1.47 -15.67
N ARG A 459 -34.46 -1.35 -16.00
CA ARG A 459 -34.01 -1.15 -17.39
C ARG A 459 -33.64 -2.48 -18.05
N PRO A 460 -34.40 -2.97 -19.05
CA PRO A 460 -33.94 -4.07 -19.88
C PRO A 460 -32.75 -3.58 -20.71
N THR A 461 -31.54 -3.88 -20.28
CA THR A 461 -30.34 -3.68 -21.10
C THR A 461 -30.42 -4.61 -22.30
N SER A 462 -30.50 -4.02 -23.49
CA SER A 462 -30.34 -4.70 -24.77
C SER A 462 -29.03 -5.52 -24.77
N PRO A 463 -29.04 -6.79 -25.19
CA PRO A 463 -27.85 -7.62 -25.23
C PRO A 463 -27.01 -7.26 -26.46
N THR A 464 -26.24 -6.18 -26.38
CA THR A 464 -25.16 -5.95 -27.36
C THR A 464 -23.97 -6.80 -26.94
N GLY A 465 -23.75 -7.85 -27.71
CA GLY A 465 -22.83 -8.93 -27.42
C GLY A 465 -21.37 -8.48 -27.32
N GLU A 466 -20.75 -8.88 -26.21
CA GLU A 466 -19.46 -9.55 -26.16
C GLU A 466 -19.48 -10.40 -24.89
N THR A 467 -19.51 -11.72 -25.03
CA THR A 467 -19.45 -12.66 -23.89
C THR A 467 -18.05 -12.63 -23.30
N ARG A 468 -17.75 -11.62 -22.48
CA ARG A 468 -16.48 -11.53 -21.76
C ARG A 468 -16.43 -12.68 -20.77
N THR A 469 -15.42 -13.54 -20.88
CA THR A 469 -15.22 -14.67 -19.96
C THR A 469 -14.89 -14.12 -18.58
N THR A 470 -15.80 -14.29 -17.63
CA THR A 470 -15.61 -13.84 -16.24
C THR A 470 -15.09 -14.99 -15.39
N PHE A 471 -13.99 -14.76 -14.68
CA PHE A 471 -13.43 -15.71 -13.73
C PHE A 471 -13.58 -15.16 -12.32
N THR A 472 -13.85 -16.06 -11.37
CA THR A 472 -13.88 -15.66 -9.97
C THR A 472 -12.46 -15.35 -9.50
N ARG A 473 -12.23 -14.37 -8.63
CA ARG A 473 -10.87 -14.07 -8.09
C ARG A 473 -10.28 -15.27 -7.34
N LEU A 474 -11.13 -16.13 -6.80
CA LEU A 474 -10.75 -17.44 -6.23
C LEU A 474 -10.11 -18.41 -7.24
N ALA A 475 -10.38 -18.25 -8.55
CA ALA A 475 -9.77 -19.03 -9.61
C ALA A 475 -8.28 -18.69 -9.81
N PHE A 476 -7.81 -17.57 -9.26
CA PHE A 476 -6.38 -17.24 -9.19
C PHE A 476 -5.78 -17.57 -7.82
N LEU A 477 -6.56 -17.44 -6.75
CA LEU A 477 -6.11 -17.70 -5.38
C LEU A 477 -5.88 -19.19 -5.10
N LEU A 478 -6.79 -20.08 -5.53
CA LEU A 478 -6.67 -21.51 -5.25
C LEU A 478 -5.51 -22.18 -5.99
N PRO A 479 -5.27 -21.93 -7.30
CA PRO A 479 -4.11 -22.48 -7.98
C PRO A 479 -2.78 -21.96 -7.43
N SER A 480 -2.70 -20.68 -7.05
CA SER A 480 -1.48 -20.13 -6.45
C SER A 480 -1.20 -20.73 -5.07
N ALA A 481 -2.23 -20.99 -4.25
CA ALA A 481 -2.10 -21.75 -3.01
C ALA A 481 -1.62 -23.18 -3.26
N PHE A 482 -2.15 -23.84 -4.29
CA PHE A 482 -1.72 -25.18 -4.67
C PHE A 482 -0.25 -25.21 -5.10
N LEU A 483 0.21 -24.25 -5.91
CA LEU A 483 1.62 -24.10 -6.27
C LEU A 483 2.51 -23.90 -5.04
N LEU A 484 2.09 -23.08 -4.08
CA LEU A 484 2.80 -22.91 -2.81
C LEU A 484 2.85 -24.20 -1.99
N SER A 485 1.79 -25.02 -2.01
CA SER A 485 1.80 -26.34 -1.37
C SER A 485 2.81 -27.30 -2.03
N ILE A 486 2.97 -27.23 -3.36
CA ILE A 486 4.01 -27.98 -4.09
C ILE A 486 5.40 -27.52 -3.67
N GLY A 487 5.60 -26.20 -3.47
CA GLY A 487 6.83 -25.66 -2.92
C GLY A 487 7.19 -26.29 -1.58
N TYR A 488 6.26 -26.26 -0.61
CA TYR A 488 6.50 -26.89 0.69
C TYR A 488 6.66 -28.41 0.61
N LEU A 489 5.96 -29.11 -0.28
CA LEU A 489 6.14 -30.54 -0.49
C LEU A 489 7.53 -30.88 -1.03
N LEU A 490 8.02 -30.07 -1.98
CA LEU A 490 9.37 -30.23 -2.52
C LEU A 490 10.41 -29.99 -1.43
N LEU A 491 10.22 -28.95 -0.60
CA LEU A 491 11.06 -28.70 0.56
C LEU A 491 11.01 -29.86 1.56
N ALA A 492 9.81 -30.35 1.89
CA ALA A 492 9.59 -31.44 2.83
C ALA A 492 10.13 -32.80 2.33
N SER A 493 10.39 -32.95 1.05
CA SER A 493 10.99 -34.17 0.50
C SER A 493 12.49 -34.27 0.85
N PRO A 494 13.12 -35.45 0.78
CA PRO A 494 14.58 -35.57 0.92
C PRO A 494 15.34 -35.10 -0.33
N PHE A 495 14.66 -34.74 -1.43
CA PHE A 495 15.32 -34.35 -2.69
C PHE A 495 16.26 -33.13 -2.57
N PRO A 496 15.94 -32.07 -1.80
CA PRO A 496 16.84 -30.95 -1.58
C PRO A 496 18.17 -31.32 -0.91
N LEU A 497 18.25 -32.45 -0.19
CA LEU A 497 19.52 -32.94 0.34
C LEU A 497 20.41 -33.52 -0.76
N SER A 498 19.82 -34.27 -1.69
CA SER A 498 20.55 -34.89 -2.80
C SER A 498 20.87 -33.90 -3.92
N HIS A 499 19.96 -32.96 -4.17
CA HIS A 499 20.08 -31.91 -5.20
C HIS A 499 19.73 -30.54 -4.60
N PRO A 500 20.70 -29.88 -3.93
CA PRO A 500 20.47 -28.61 -3.25
C PRO A 500 19.95 -27.49 -4.17
N SER A 501 20.18 -27.54 -5.48
CA SER A 501 19.65 -26.57 -6.44
C SER A 501 18.12 -26.56 -6.55
N LEU A 502 17.43 -27.64 -6.18
CA LEU A 502 15.96 -27.72 -6.18
C LEU A 502 15.32 -26.77 -5.15
N THR A 503 16.08 -26.32 -4.16
CA THR A 503 15.63 -25.35 -3.15
C THR A 503 15.24 -24.00 -3.78
N HIS A 504 15.87 -23.60 -4.89
CA HIS A 504 15.49 -22.39 -5.61
C HIS A 504 14.09 -22.52 -6.21
N ILE A 505 13.74 -23.69 -6.74
CA ILE A 505 12.39 -23.97 -7.28
C ILE A 505 11.36 -23.92 -6.14
N SER A 506 11.66 -24.57 -5.01
CA SER A 506 10.81 -24.50 -3.82
C SER A 506 10.59 -23.05 -3.37
N THR A 507 11.67 -22.28 -3.28
CA THR A 507 11.64 -20.86 -2.89
C THR A 507 10.80 -20.02 -3.84
N ALA A 508 10.94 -20.25 -5.15
CA ALA A 508 10.16 -19.55 -6.18
C ALA A 508 8.66 -19.85 -6.08
N LEU A 509 8.29 -21.11 -5.85
CA LEU A 509 6.88 -21.52 -5.70
C LEU A 509 6.25 -20.94 -4.43
N ILE A 510 6.98 -20.95 -3.32
CA ILE A 510 6.54 -20.33 -2.05
C ILE A 510 6.38 -18.82 -2.24
N GLY A 511 7.36 -18.15 -2.84
CA GLY A 511 7.30 -16.71 -3.13
C GLY A 511 6.12 -16.32 -4.02
N LEU A 512 5.83 -17.11 -5.07
CA LEU A 512 4.69 -16.90 -5.96
C LEU A 512 3.36 -16.98 -5.21
N GLY A 513 3.09 -18.07 -4.49
CA GLY A 513 1.80 -18.21 -3.81
C GLY A 513 1.63 -17.24 -2.63
N TYR A 514 2.72 -16.93 -1.91
CA TYR A 514 2.73 -15.91 -0.87
C TYR A 514 2.39 -14.52 -1.45
N GLY A 515 3.03 -14.14 -2.56
CA GLY A 515 2.75 -12.88 -3.25
C GLY A 515 1.32 -12.79 -3.79
N SER A 516 0.80 -13.88 -4.37
CA SER A 516 -0.58 -13.98 -4.84
C SER A 516 -1.58 -13.80 -3.70
N ALA A 517 -1.37 -14.43 -2.54
CA ALA A 517 -2.26 -14.29 -1.39
C ALA A 517 -2.32 -12.84 -0.88
N PHE A 518 -1.17 -12.17 -0.74
CA PHE A 518 -1.09 -10.77 -0.33
C PHE A 518 -1.66 -9.77 -1.35
N SER A 519 -1.81 -10.17 -2.61
CA SER A 519 -2.47 -9.37 -3.65
C SER A 519 -3.98 -9.62 -3.69
N LEU A 520 -4.40 -10.88 -3.74
CA LEU A 520 -5.79 -11.25 -4.00
C LEU A 520 -6.70 -11.11 -2.78
N VAL A 521 -6.22 -11.38 -1.57
CA VAL A 521 -7.05 -11.28 -0.35
C VAL A 521 -7.55 -9.85 -0.10
N PRO A 522 -6.72 -8.79 -0.14
CA PRO A 522 -7.23 -7.42 -0.03
C PRO A 522 -8.21 -7.08 -1.16
N ILE A 523 -7.97 -7.53 -2.39
CA ILE A 523 -8.90 -7.31 -3.51
C ILE A 523 -10.24 -8.03 -3.26
N ILE A 524 -10.23 -9.26 -2.73
CA ILE A 524 -11.46 -9.98 -2.36
C ILE A 524 -12.20 -9.22 -1.26
N ILE A 525 -11.47 -8.66 -0.29
CA ILE A 525 -12.09 -7.89 0.79
C ILE A 525 -12.83 -6.66 0.24
N SER A 526 -12.20 -5.91 -0.66
CA SER A 526 -12.83 -4.72 -1.24
C SER A 526 -14.04 -5.03 -2.12
N VAL A 527 -14.04 -6.19 -2.78
CA VAL A 527 -15.14 -6.61 -3.66
C VAL A 527 -16.34 -7.11 -2.85
N VAL A 528 -16.11 -7.91 -1.81
CA VAL A 528 -17.19 -8.52 -1.03
C VAL A 528 -17.80 -7.53 -0.04
N TRP A 529 -16.98 -6.69 0.60
CA TRP A 529 -17.41 -5.80 1.68
C TRP A 529 -17.24 -4.30 1.39
N GLY A 530 -16.91 -3.92 0.15
CA GLY A 530 -16.85 -2.52 -0.27
C GLY A 530 -15.48 -1.85 -0.04
N VAL A 531 -15.30 -0.69 -0.66
CA VAL A 531 -14.05 0.10 -0.61
C VAL A 531 -14.06 1.15 0.52
N GLU A 532 -15.21 1.49 1.05
CA GLU A 532 -15.42 2.61 1.99
C GLU A 532 -14.71 2.38 3.34
N ASN A 533 -14.74 1.15 3.85
CA ASN A 533 -13.97 0.70 5.03
C ASN A 533 -12.78 -0.20 4.71
N PHE A 534 -12.27 -0.16 3.48
CA PHE A 534 -11.24 -1.10 3.04
C PHE A 534 -10.00 -1.09 3.95
N ALA A 535 -9.51 0.09 4.32
CA ALA A 535 -8.32 0.23 5.15
C ALA A 535 -8.48 -0.44 6.52
N THR A 536 -9.61 -0.24 7.19
CA THR A 536 -9.94 -0.85 8.49
C THR A 536 -10.11 -2.36 8.36
N ASN A 537 -10.89 -2.82 7.38
CA ASN A 537 -11.18 -4.24 7.16
C ASN A 537 -9.91 -5.02 6.77
N TRP A 538 -9.10 -4.46 5.86
CA TRP A 538 -7.79 -5.00 5.52
C TRP A 538 -6.85 -4.96 6.72
N GLY A 539 -6.81 -3.87 7.48
CA GLY A 539 -5.99 -3.74 8.68
C GLY A 539 -6.26 -4.84 9.69
N ILE A 540 -7.54 -5.20 9.91
CA ILE A 540 -7.93 -6.30 10.80
C ILE A 540 -7.39 -7.64 10.29
N VAL A 541 -7.59 -7.95 9.00
CA VAL A 541 -7.13 -9.21 8.40
C VAL A 541 -5.60 -9.25 8.28
N ALA A 542 -4.94 -8.11 8.09
CA ALA A 542 -3.49 -7.97 7.99
C ALA A 542 -2.76 -8.21 9.31
N MET A 543 -3.45 -8.29 10.46
CA MET A 543 -2.85 -8.74 11.72
C MET A 543 -2.63 -10.26 11.76
N VAL A 544 -3.36 -11.01 10.94
CA VAL A 544 -3.35 -12.48 10.91
C VAL A 544 -1.97 -13.06 10.51
N PRO A 545 -1.25 -12.53 9.49
CA PRO A 545 0.11 -12.94 9.17
C PRO A 545 1.06 -12.93 10.38
N ALA A 546 1.03 -11.89 11.23
CA ALA A 546 1.91 -11.81 12.40
C ALA A 546 1.64 -12.94 13.41
N ALA A 547 0.36 -13.22 13.66
CA ALA A 547 -0.03 -14.35 14.51
C ALA A 547 0.41 -15.68 13.89
N GLY A 548 0.29 -15.83 12.58
CA GLY A 548 0.74 -17.01 11.85
C GLY A 548 2.25 -17.19 11.97
N ALA A 549 3.01 -16.16 11.64
CA ALA A 549 4.47 -16.18 11.70
C ALA A 549 4.99 -16.56 13.09
N ALA A 550 4.32 -16.10 14.16
CA ALA A 550 4.59 -16.53 15.53
C ALA A 550 4.38 -18.04 15.73
N VAL A 551 3.24 -18.58 15.30
CA VAL A 551 2.92 -20.00 15.44
C VAL A 551 3.89 -20.88 14.66
N TRP A 552 4.06 -20.65 13.35
CA TRP A 552 4.96 -21.48 12.53
C TRP A 552 6.44 -21.24 12.84
N GLY A 553 6.82 -20.03 13.28
CA GLY A 553 8.19 -19.70 13.68
C GLY A 553 8.59 -20.39 14.99
N ILE A 554 7.69 -20.43 15.99
CA ILE A 554 7.94 -21.19 17.22
C ILE A 554 8.06 -22.68 16.90
N VAL A 555 7.11 -23.25 16.13
CA VAL A 555 7.14 -24.67 15.74
C VAL A 555 8.43 -25.02 14.98
N TYR A 556 8.88 -24.16 14.07
CA TYR A 556 10.16 -24.35 13.39
C TYR A 556 11.32 -24.36 14.39
N SER A 557 11.39 -23.35 15.27
CA SER A 557 12.51 -23.23 16.19
C SER A 557 12.61 -24.38 17.18
N THR A 558 11.46 -24.90 17.66
CA THR A 558 11.43 -26.06 18.54
C THR A 558 11.85 -27.33 17.81
N ALA A 559 11.40 -27.53 16.56
CA ALA A 559 11.80 -28.68 15.75
C ALA A 559 13.29 -28.64 15.38
N TYR A 560 13.79 -27.45 15.05
CA TYR A 560 15.20 -27.23 14.77
C TYR A 560 16.07 -27.54 16.00
N GLN A 561 15.69 -27.00 17.15
CA GLN A 561 16.45 -27.19 18.39
C GLN A 561 16.40 -28.64 18.88
N ASP A 562 15.25 -29.29 18.80
CA ASP A 562 15.10 -30.73 19.09
C ASP A 562 16.02 -31.56 18.18
N ALA A 563 16.08 -31.25 16.89
CA ALA A 563 16.98 -31.96 15.97
C ALA A 563 18.46 -31.72 16.33
N THR A 564 18.85 -30.48 16.69
CA THR A 564 20.21 -30.16 17.15
C THR A 564 20.60 -31.00 18.36
N ASP A 565 19.75 -31.06 19.38
CA ASP A 565 20.01 -31.77 20.64
C ASP A 565 20.10 -33.30 20.45
N HIS A 566 19.41 -33.84 19.43
CA HIS A 566 19.42 -35.27 19.10
C HIS A 566 20.49 -35.69 18.08
N GLY A 567 21.58 -34.92 17.98
CA GLY A 567 22.80 -35.32 17.25
C GLY A 567 22.91 -34.81 15.81
N ASN A 568 22.04 -33.90 15.38
CA ASN A 568 22.17 -33.20 14.10
C ASN A 568 22.83 -31.81 14.22
N GLY A 569 23.30 -31.44 15.41
CA GLY A 569 23.98 -30.18 15.68
C GLY A 569 25.46 -30.16 15.28
N SER A 570 25.94 -29.01 14.82
CA SER A 570 27.35 -28.67 14.64
C SER A 570 27.92 -27.97 15.88
N PRO A 571 29.27 -27.89 16.03
CA PRO A 571 29.91 -27.14 17.11
C PRO A 571 29.50 -25.66 17.17
N ASP A 572 29.12 -25.09 16.02
CA ASP A 572 28.67 -23.69 15.89
C ASP A 572 27.18 -23.51 16.20
N GLY A 573 26.49 -24.57 16.67
CA GLY A 573 25.07 -24.56 17.02
C GLY A 573 24.11 -24.70 15.84
N GLN A 574 24.61 -25.00 14.64
CA GLN A 574 23.78 -25.18 13.43
C GLN A 574 23.24 -26.60 13.34
N CYS A 575 21.99 -26.75 12.92
CA CYS A 575 21.39 -28.04 12.62
C CYS A 575 21.63 -28.40 11.15
N HIS A 576 22.06 -29.63 10.86
CA HIS A 576 22.23 -30.14 9.50
C HIS A 576 21.32 -31.33 9.19
N GLY A 577 20.82 -31.35 7.95
CA GLY A 577 20.03 -32.45 7.43
C GLY A 577 18.51 -32.26 7.54
N TRP A 578 17.78 -33.25 7.03
CA TRP A 578 16.33 -33.15 6.82
C TRP A 578 15.52 -32.93 8.11
N LYS A 579 15.96 -33.50 9.24
CA LYS A 579 15.22 -33.41 10.51
C LYS A 579 15.05 -31.97 11.01
N CYS A 580 15.96 -31.06 10.64
CA CYS A 580 15.97 -29.68 11.10
C CYS A 580 14.78 -28.84 10.57
N PHE A 581 14.22 -29.21 9.41
CA PHE A 581 13.16 -28.43 8.77
C PHE A 581 12.07 -29.29 8.09
N GLY A 582 12.32 -30.57 7.84
CA GLY A 582 11.44 -31.45 7.06
C GLY A 582 10.06 -31.66 7.68
N PHE A 583 10.00 -31.97 8.99
CA PHE A 583 8.72 -32.09 9.70
C PHE A 583 7.93 -30.78 9.72
N TRP A 584 8.62 -29.66 9.90
CA TRP A 584 8.02 -28.34 9.83
C TRP A 584 7.45 -28.07 8.42
N ALA A 585 8.20 -28.38 7.37
CA ALA A 585 7.76 -28.22 5.98
C ALA A 585 6.53 -29.10 5.65
N VAL A 586 6.44 -30.33 6.18
CA VAL A 586 5.23 -31.16 6.09
C VAL A 586 4.04 -30.45 6.75
N GLY A 587 4.24 -29.90 7.95
CA GLY A 587 3.23 -29.10 8.64
C GLY A 587 2.77 -27.88 7.82
N CYS A 588 3.70 -27.20 7.15
CA CYS A 588 3.40 -26.09 6.24
C CYS A 588 2.56 -26.54 5.03
N THR A 589 2.86 -27.69 4.42
CA THR A 589 2.03 -28.26 3.35
C THR A 589 0.60 -28.54 3.84
N LEU A 590 0.46 -29.21 4.97
CA LEU A 590 -0.86 -29.56 5.53
C LEU A 590 -1.65 -28.30 5.87
N SER A 591 -1.00 -27.27 6.43
CA SER A 591 -1.59 -25.95 6.67
C SER A 591 -2.22 -25.38 5.41
N VAL A 592 -1.49 -25.39 4.30
CA VAL A 592 -1.95 -24.85 3.02
C VAL A 592 -3.11 -25.64 2.44
N TRP A 593 -3.13 -26.97 2.61
CA TRP A 593 -4.28 -27.78 2.19
C TRP A 593 -5.54 -27.46 3.00
N VAL A 594 -5.40 -27.24 4.31
CA VAL A 594 -6.52 -26.77 5.15
C VAL A 594 -6.96 -25.37 4.71
N ALA A 595 -6.03 -24.50 4.31
CA ALA A 595 -6.35 -23.19 3.77
C ALA A 595 -7.17 -23.24 2.48
N ILE A 596 -6.77 -24.12 1.54
CA ILE A 596 -7.52 -24.38 0.29
C ILE A 596 -8.95 -24.81 0.62
N VAL A 597 -9.12 -25.71 1.60
CA VAL A 597 -10.45 -26.12 2.06
C VAL A 597 -11.22 -24.92 2.63
N ALA A 598 -10.63 -24.11 3.52
CA ALA A 598 -11.28 -22.92 4.10
C ALA A 598 -11.73 -21.92 3.01
N TRP A 599 -10.87 -21.62 2.03
CA TRP A 599 -11.21 -20.73 0.92
C TRP A 599 -12.27 -21.31 -0.01
N THR A 600 -12.28 -22.62 -0.26
CA THR A 600 -13.37 -23.25 -1.03
C THR A 600 -14.70 -23.21 -0.28
N VAL A 601 -14.71 -23.28 1.05
CA VAL A 601 -15.91 -23.09 1.87
C VAL A 601 -16.41 -21.65 1.77
N ALA A 602 -15.53 -20.66 1.93
CA ALA A 602 -15.87 -19.25 1.75
C ALA A 602 -16.47 -18.99 0.35
N TRP A 603 -15.84 -19.54 -0.70
CA TRP A 603 -16.35 -19.44 -2.07
C TRP A 603 -17.75 -20.03 -2.23
N ARG A 604 -18.00 -21.22 -1.66
CA ARG A 604 -19.34 -21.84 -1.72
C ARG A 604 -20.39 -20.98 -1.01
N VAL A 605 -20.05 -20.33 0.09
CA VAL A 605 -20.94 -19.39 0.80
C VAL A 605 -21.27 -18.20 -0.09
N TRP A 606 -20.26 -17.55 -0.69
CA TRP A 606 -20.48 -16.42 -1.60
C TRP A 606 -21.30 -16.78 -2.83
N LYS A 607 -20.99 -17.92 -3.46
CA LYS A 607 -21.74 -18.43 -4.61
C LYS A 607 -23.22 -18.67 -4.28
N ARG A 608 -23.53 -19.19 -3.08
CA ARG A 608 -24.92 -19.37 -2.61
C ARG A 608 -25.64 -18.05 -2.35
N ARG A 609 -24.90 -17.01 -1.94
CA ARG A 609 -25.43 -15.65 -1.72
C ARG A 609 -25.56 -14.83 -3.00
N GLY A 610 -25.18 -15.38 -4.17
CA GLY A 610 -25.18 -14.65 -5.44
C GLY A 610 -24.05 -13.62 -5.57
N VAL A 611 -23.07 -13.62 -4.66
CA VAL A 611 -21.93 -12.71 -4.70
C VAL A 611 -20.92 -13.25 -5.71
N VAL A 612 -20.64 -12.48 -6.75
CA VAL A 612 -19.66 -12.85 -7.77
C VAL A 612 -18.31 -12.23 -7.41
N VAL A 613 -17.43 -13.07 -6.87
CA VAL A 613 -16.10 -12.68 -6.32
C VAL A 613 -15.02 -12.77 -7.36
#